data_AF-A0A939BTB2-F1
#
_entry.id   AF-A0A939BTB2-F1
#
_cell.length_a   1.000
_cell.length_b   1.000
_cell.length_c   1.000
_cell.angle_alpha   90.00
_cell.angle_beta   90.00
_cell.angle_gamma   90.00
#
_symmetry.space_group_name_H-M   'P 1'
#
loop_
_entity.id
_entity.type
_entity.pdbx_description
1 polymer ?
#
loop_
_entity_poly.entity_id
_entity_poly.type
_entity_poly.pdbx_seq_one_letter_code
_entity_poly.pdbx_strand_id
1 'polypeptide(L)'
;MREGKDESRELFGHRGHWEQWQEKAEKRRAKICSEPRYQSAQTFRRGRAIAFLEILKVKRATLQQQLNQPEYESIKQVISGELKAVEAIIQEFMHAFELREISMQSERENKGDE
;
A
#
# COMPACT_ATOMS: atom_id res chain seq x y z
N MET A 1 -46.27 35.27 -66.10
CA MET A 1 -45.92 34.03 -66.84
C MET A 1 -44.79 33.35 -66.09
N ARG A 2 -45.14 32.32 -65.29
CA ARG A 2 -44.85 30.88 -65.48
C ARG A 2 -43.41 30.50 -65.09
N GLU A 3 -43.25 29.82 -63.95
CA GLU A 3 -42.98 28.36 -63.81
C GLU A 3 -41.48 28.08 -64.00
N GLY A 4 -40.74 27.32 -63.19
CA GLY A 4 -41.04 26.40 -62.09
C GLY A 4 -39.94 25.31 -62.07
N LYS A 5 -39.68 24.73 -60.88
CA LYS A 5 -39.01 23.44 -60.57
C LYS A 5 -37.48 23.38 -60.73
N ASP A 6 -36.75 23.27 -59.61
CA ASP A 6 -36.45 22.05 -58.81
C ASP A 6 -35.49 21.10 -59.52
N GLU A 7 -34.31 20.88 -58.93
CA GLU A 7 -33.84 19.56 -58.50
C GLU A 7 -32.54 19.65 -57.67
N SER A 8 -32.70 19.41 -56.37
CA SER A 8 -31.94 18.45 -55.56
C SER A 8 -30.40 18.37 -55.69
N ARG A 9 -29.69 18.61 -54.57
CA ARG A 9 -28.84 17.59 -53.93
C ARG A 9 -28.28 18.03 -52.57
N GLU A 10 -28.66 17.26 -51.55
CA GLU A 10 -27.81 16.77 -50.45
C GLU A 10 -27.27 17.87 -49.49
N LEU A 11 -27.98 18.23 -48.42
CA LEU A 11 -27.97 17.54 -47.12
C LEU A 11 -26.65 16.79 -46.85
N PHE A 12 -25.85 17.25 -45.89
CA PHE A 12 -25.44 16.45 -44.73
C PHE A 12 -24.61 17.31 -43.75
N GLY A 13 -25.12 17.38 -42.51
CA GLY A 13 -24.55 18.18 -41.43
C GLY A 13 -23.30 17.55 -40.81
N HIS A 14 -22.28 18.38 -40.64
CA HIS A 14 -21.12 18.07 -39.79
C HIS A 14 -21.14 18.92 -38.51
N ARG A 15 -22.24 18.87 -37.76
CA ARG A 15 -22.33 19.38 -36.38
C ARG A 15 -23.12 18.39 -35.55
N GLY A 16 -22.43 17.53 -34.81
CA GLY A 16 -23.08 16.55 -33.93
C GLY A 16 -22.16 15.47 -33.41
N HIS A 17 -20.93 15.35 -33.92
CA HIS A 17 -19.99 14.33 -33.44
C HIS A 17 -19.26 14.73 -32.13
N TRP A 18 -19.23 16.01 -31.77
CA TRP A 18 -18.44 16.47 -30.61
C TRP A 18 -19.25 16.48 -29.30
N GLU A 19 -20.57 16.64 -29.35
CA GLU A 19 -21.45 16.67 -28.16
C GLU A 19 -21.70 15.27 -27.58
N GLN A 20 -21.77 14.24 -28.44
CA GLN A 20 -21.97 12.86 -27.98
C GLN A 20 -20.73 12.27 -27.27
N TRP A 21 -19.53 12.77 -27.60
CA TRP A 21 -18.30 12.39 -26.89
C TRP A 21 -18.20 13.03 -25.51
N GLN A 22 -18.72 14.25 -25.30
CA GLN A 22 -18.74 14.92 -24.00
C GLN A 22 -19.67 14.22 -23.01
N GLU A 23 -20.89 13.88 -23.43
CA GLU A 23 -21.87 13.26 -22.52
C GLU A 23 -21.47 11.82 -22.11
N LYS A 24 -20.83 11.06 -23.02
CA LYS A 24 -20.24 9.74 -22.69
C LYS A 24 -18.96 9.85 -21.86
N ALA A 25 -18.23 10.97 -21.91
CA ALA A 25 -17.07 11.20 -21.07
C ALA A 25 -17.48 11.58 -19.63
N GLU A 26 -18.52 12.38 -19.45
CA GLU A 26 -19.09 12.70 -18.14
C GLU A 26 -19.67 11.48 -17.43
N LYS A 27 -20.45 10.65 -18.14
CA LYS A 27 -21.01 9.39 -17.58
C LYS A 27 -19.92 8.36 -17.23
N ARG A 28 -18.75 8.39 -17.89
CA ARG A 28 -17.58 7.56 -17.53
C ARG A 28 -16.74 8.15 -16.41
N ARG A 29 -16.69 9.47 -16.25
CA ARG A 29 -15.99 10.14 -15.14
C ARG A 29 -16.75 10.02 -13.81
N ALA A 30 -18.08 10.07 -13.84
CA ALA A 30 -18.91 9.90 -12.63
C ALA A 30 -18.87 8.47 -12.05
N LYS A 31 -18.49 7.45 -12.85
CA LYS A 31 -18.47 6.04 -12.44
C LYS A 31 -17.12 5.55 -11.90
N ILE A 32 -16.09 6.40 -11.91
CA ILE A 32 -14.73 6.11 -11.41
C ILE A 32 -14.48 6.81 -10.05
N CYS A 33 -15.54 7.29 -9.39
CA CYS A 33 -15.48 7.98 -8.10
C CYS A 33 -16.24 7.25 -6.99
N SER A 34 -16.18 5.92 -6.95
CA SER A 34 -16.45 5.12 -5.75
C SER A 34 -15.32 4.09 -5.60
N GLU A 35 -14.56 4.19 -4.50
CA GLU A 35 -13.25 3.58 -4.14
C GLU A 35 -12.82 2.26 -4.81
N PRO A 36 -11.49 2.09 -5.13
CA PRO A 36 -10.58 1.45 -4.17
C PRO A 36 -9.11 1.93 -4.26
N ARG A 37 -8.83 3.24 -4.14
CA ARG A 37 -7.44 3.72 -3.94
C ARG A 37 -6.96 3.68 -2.49
N TYR A 38 -7.89 3.56 -1.54
CA TYR A 38 -7.55 3.50 -0.11
C TYR A 38 -6.94 2.15 0.27
N GLN A 39 -7.44 1.04 -0.28
CA GLN A 39 -6.96 -0.31 0.04
C GLN A 39 -5.53 -0.57 -0.45
N SER A 40 -5.15 -0.09 -1.64
CA SER A 40 -3.79 -0.27 -2.16
C SER A 40 -2.74 0.58 -1.42
N ALA A 41 -3.11 1.77 -0.97
CA ALA A 41 -2.25 2.58 -0.11
C ALA A 41 -2.05 1.92 1.27
N GLN A 42 -3.07 1.23 1.79
CA GLN A 42 -3.01 0.51 3.07
C GLN A 42 -2.09 -0.73 2.99
N THR A 43 -2.11 -1.49 1.88
CA THR A 43 -1.23 -2.65 1.70
C THR A 43 0.23 -2.26 1.53
N PHE A 44 0.55 -1.15 0.86
CA PHE A 44 1.92 -0.66 0.76
C PHE A 44 2.49 -0.24 2.11
N ARG A 45 1.73 0.55 2.89
CA ARG A 45 2.14 0.99 4.23
C ARG A 45 2.35 -0.20 5.17
N ARG A 46 1.43 -1.16 5.14
CA ARG A 46 1.54 -2.41 5.91
C ARG A 46 2.77 -3.23 5.51
N GLY A 47 3.00 -3.44 4.21
CA GLY A 47 4.17 -4.17 3.73
C GLY A 47 5.49 -3.50 4.13
N ARG A 48 5.57 -2.16 4.04
CA ARG A 48 6.74 -1.40 4.51
C ARG A 48 6.94 -1.50 6.01
N ALA A 49 5.86 -1.51 6.79
CA ALA A 49 5.94 -1.67 8.25
C ALA A 49 6.46 -3.06 8.64
N ILE A 50 6.02 -4.12 7.95
CA ILE A 50 6.52 -5.49 8.18
C ILE A 50 8.02 -5.57 7.85
N ALA A 51 8.44 -5.07 6.69
CA ALA A 51 9.86 -5.08 6.31
C ALA A 51 10.73 -4.30 7.32
N PHE A 52 10.21 -3.18 7.86
CA PHE A 52 10.92 -2.44 8.90
C PHE A 52 10.99 -3.21 10.23
N LEU A 53 9.92 -3.90 10.60
CA LEU A 53 9.90 -4.78 11.78
C LEU A 53 10.93 -5.92 11.65
N GLU A 54 11.11 -6.49 10.46
CA GLU A 54 12.15 -7.50 10.19
C GLU A 54 13.55 -6.95 10.44
N ILE A 55 13.83 -5.72 9.98
CA ILE A 55 15.11 -5.04 10.24
C ILE A 55 15.35 -4.90 11.76
N LEU A 56 14.33 -4.51 12.53
CA LEU A 56 14.44 -4.39 13.98
C LEU A 56 14.68 -5.75 14.66
N LYS A 57 14.03 -6.82 14.17
CA LYS A 57 14.24 -8.19 14.66
C LYS A 57 15.68 -8.67 14.42
N VAL A 58 16.24 -8.38 13.25
CA VAL A 58 17.65 -8.67 12.96
C VAL A 58 18.57 -7.93 13.92
N LYS A 59 18.35 -6.62 14.13
CA LYS A 59 19.14 -5.82 15.07
C LYS A 59 19.07 -6.37 16.49
N ARG A 60 17.87 -6.76 16.96
CA ARG A 60 17.66 -7.42 18.25
C ARG A 60 18.48 -8.71 18.37
N ALA A 61 18.42 -9.58 17.36
CA ALA A 61 19.15 -10.84 17.34
C ALA A 61 20.67 -10.62 17.38
N THR A 62 21.19 -9.63 16.65
CA THR A 62 22.61 -9.26 16.68
C THR A 62 23.04 -8.81 18.08
N LEU A 63 22.28 -7.92 18.74
CA LEU A 63 22.58 -7.46 20.09
C LEU A 63 22.54 -8.62 21.11
N GLN A 64 21.58 -9.54 20.97
CA GLN A 64 21.53 -10.76 21.80
C GLN A 64 22.76 -11.64 21.59
N GLN A 65 23.20 -11.82 20.35
CA GLN A 65 24.41 -12.60 20.06
C GLN A 65 25.67 -11.95 20.65
N GLN A 66 25.76 -10.61 20.60
CA GLN A 66 26.88 -9.87 21.19
C GLN A 66 26.93 -10.00 22.72
N LEU A 67 25.78 -10.07 23.41
CA LEU A 67 25.76 -10.29 24.86
C LEU A 67 26.35 -11.65 25.29
N ASN A 68 26.38 -12.64 24.40
CA ASN A 68 26.94 -13.96 24.69
C ASN A 68 28.44 -14.06 24.36
N GLN A 69 29.01 -13.02 23.74
CA GLN A 69 30.39 -12.99 23.28
C GLN A 69 31.31 -12.36 24.34
N PRO A 70 32.39 -13.04 24.77
CA PRO A 70 33.28 -12.53 25.82
C PRO A 70 34.02 -11.25 25.39
N GLU A 71 34.18 -11.01 24.09
CA GLU A 71 34.82 -9.82 23.53
C GLU A 71 34.09 -8.51 23.90
N TYR A 72 32.80 -8.60 24.28
CA TYR A 72 31.98 -7.44 24.62
C TYR A 72 31.73 -7.27 26.12
N GLU A 73 32.42 -8.03 26.99
CA GLU A 73 32.20 -7.97 28.45
C GLU A 73 32.30 -6.55 29.01
N SER A 74 33.28 -5.77 28.55
CA SER A 74 33.52 -4.39 29.00
C SER A 74 32.38 -3.42 28.62
N ILE A 75 31.56 -3.75 27.63
CA ILE A 75 30.45 -2.91 27.15
C ILE A 75 29.09 -3.60 27.27
N LYS A 76 28.98 -4.74 27.97
CA LYS A 76 27.72 -5.50 28.14
C LYS A 76 26.56 -4.66 28.65
N GLN A 77 26.80 -3.72 29.56
CA GLN A 77 25.77 -2.81 30.08
C GLN A 77 25.19 -1.91 28.98
N VAL A 78 26.04 -1.40 28.09
CA VAL A 78 25.62 -0.56 26.96
C VAL A 78 24.79 -1.38 25.98
N ILE A 79 25.28 -2.57 25.59
CA ILE A 79 24.57 -3.48 24.67
C ILE A 79 23.22 -3.91 25.26
N SER A 80 23.16 -4.17 26.57
CA SER A 80 21.91 -4.50 27.27
C SER A 80 20.92 -3.34 27.24
N GLY A 81 21.40 -2.10 27.40
CA GLY A 81 20.59 -0.91 27.27
C GLY A 81 20.04 -0.72 25.85
N GLU A 82 20.89 -0.90 24.83
CA GLU A 82 20.49 -0.82 23.43
C GLU A 82 19.47 -1.91 23.07
N LEU A 83 19.67 -3.15 23.54
CA LEU A 83 18.74 -4.25 23.33
C LEU A 83 17.36 -3.90 23.88
N LYS A 84 17.30 -3.39 25.11
CA LYS A 84 16.03 -2.93 25.72
C LYS A 84 15.37 -1.82 24.93
N ALA A 85 16.15 -0.86 24.43
CA ALA A 85 15.62 0.23 23.60
C ALA A 85 15.04 -0.30 22.28
N VAL A 86 15.72 -1.23 21.61
CA VAL A 86 15.22 -1.87 20.38
C VAL A 86 13.95 -2.66 20.66
N GLU A 87 13.89 -3.41 21.77
CA GLU A 87 12.68 -4.13 22.17
C GLU A 87 11.50 -3.20 22.44
N ALA A 88 11.72 -2.06 23.12
CA ALA A 88 10.68 -1.05 23.33
C ALA A 88 10.16 -0.48 22.00
N ILE A 89 11.06 -0.10 21.09
CA ILE A 89 10.69 0.39 19.75
C ILE A 89 9.87 -0.65 18.99
N ILE A 90 10.25 -1.93 19.04
CA ILE A 90 9.48 -3.01 18.41
C ILE A 90 8.03 -3.05 18.94
N GLN A 91 7.86 -2.99 20.27
CA GLN A 91 6.54 -3.05 20.89
C GLN A 91 5.67 -1.83 20.54
N GLU A 92 6.24 -0.63 20.60
CA GLU A 92 5.58 0.62 20.22
C GLU A 92 5.21 0.62 18.73
N PHE A 93 6.12 0.17 17.87
CA PHE A 93 5.90 0.09 16.43
C PHE A 93 4.79 -0.91 16.09
N MET A 94 4.81 -2.10 16.70
CA MET A 94 3.75 -3.08 16.51
C MET A 94 2.38 -2.56 16.97
N HIS A 95 2.34 -1.77 18.04
CA HIS A 95 1.11 -1.14 18.51
C HIS A 95 0.65 -0.04 17.54
N ALA A 96 1.54 0.86 17.13
CA ALA A 96 1.22 1.99 16.24
C ALA A 96 0.72 1.55 14.86
N PHE A 97 1.17 0.39 14.38
CA PHE A 97 0.77 -0.17 13.09
C PHE A 97 -0.18 -1.37 13.19
N GLU A 98 -0.69 -1.67 14.39
CA GLU A 98 -1.64 -2.77 14.66
C GLU A 98 -1.17 -4.14 14.12
N LEU A 99 0.15 -4.39 14.11
CA LEU A 99 0.75 -5.56 13.45
C LEU A 99 0.63 -6.87 14.27
N ARG A 100 -0.01 -6.84 15.45
CA ARG A 100 -0.07 -7.97 16.39
C ARG A 100 -0.80 -9.19 15.85
N GLU A 101 -1.78 -9.00 14.98
CA GLU A 101 -2.54 -10.10 14.36
C GLU A 101 -1.67 -11.00 13.47
N ILE A 102 -0.60 -10.45 12.88
CA ILE A 102 0.26 -11.13 11.90
C ILE A 102 1.23 -12.09 12.60
N SER A 103 1.79 -11.67 13.74
CA SER A 103 2.73 -12.52 14.49
C SER A 103 2.09 -13.84 14.92
N MET A 104 0.79 -13.83 15.20
CA MET A 104 0.04 -15.03 15.58
C MET A 104 -0.40 -15.88 14.38
N GLN A 105 -0.61 -15.28 13.21
CA GLN A 105 -0.96 -16.01 11.97
C GLN A 105 0.28 -16.70 11.38
N SER A 106 1.43 -16.02 11.31
CA SER A 106 2.67 -16.63 10.82
C SER A 106 3.17 -17.80 11.68
N GLU A 107 2.92 -17.75 12.99
CA GLU A 107 3.25 -18.85 13.91
C GLU A 107 2.28 -20.04 13.81
N ARG A 108 1.05 -19.82 13.32
CA ARG A 108 0.06 -20.89 13.09
C ARG A 108 0.30 -21.60 11.77
N GLU A 109 0.70 -20.88 10.72
CA GLU A 109 1.04 -21.47 9.42
C GLU A 109 2.29 -22.35 9.49
N ASN A 110 3.30 -21.99 10.29
CA ASN A 110 4.50 -22.81 10.50
C ASN A 110 4.32 -24.07 11.38
N LYS A 111 3.13 -24.31 11.94
CA LYS A 111 2.83 -25.51 12.76
C LYS A 111 1.92 -26.53 12.05
N GLY A 112 1.58 -26.30 10.78
CA GLY A 112 0.65 -27.12 10.01
C GLY A 112 1.28 -28.29 9.25
N ASP A 113 2.61 -28.35 9.15
CA ASP A 113 3.33 -29.30 8.28
C ASP A 113 4.40 -30.11 9.05
N GLU A 114 4.04 -30.69 10.20
CA GLU A 114 4.85 -31.73 10.88
C GLU A 114 3.97 -32.90 11.34
#